data_AF-A0A8H7KQS4-F1
#
_entry.id   AF-A0A8H7KQS4-F1
#
_cell.length_a   1.000
_cell.length_b   1.000
_cell.length_c   1.000
_cell.angle_alpha   90.00
_cell.angle_beta   90.00
_cell.angle_gamma   90.00
#
_symmetry.space_group_name_H-M   'P 1'
#
loop_
_entity.id
_entity.type
_entity.pdbx_description
1 polymer ?
#
loop_
_entity_poly.entity_id
_entity_poly.type
_entity_poly.pdbx_seq_one_letter_code
_entity_poly.pdbx_strand_id
1 'polypeptide(L)'
;MSVPSSTPPPKGWHTRALTNPHPDPHNFTPSFPNLRFAMLRDAQVGDSFTLALFSQSSTSSSEATFASASSPSEAVKGKGESGVAIDAMGQVLNLSREDWATFMGLVEQLTTSKLLQPKSSISTWMVAHSVSCRPIEELFAPAAEGGLGWTRVAAFSASEKRLSEPNGNATVLPDVLFHLVRLGLEGREGYIKQQQDQVVISKVKSLLEAHF
;
A
#
# COMPACT_ATOMS: atom_id res chain seq x y z
N MET A 1 -17.10 13.87 -19.16
CA MET A 1 -15.71 14.17 -18.78
C MET A 1 -15.66 14.13 -17.26
N SER A 2 -15.13 13.06 -16.68
CA SER A 2 -15.10 12.90 -15.22
C SER A 2 -13.79 13.47 -14.68
N VAL A 3 -13.91 14.49 -13.84
CA VAL A 3 -12.80 15.07 -13.06
C VAL A 3 -12.34 14.00 -12.06
N PRO A 4 -11.05 13.65 -11.96
CA PRO A 4 -10.58 12.87 -10.82
C PRO A 4 -10.75 13.73 -9.56
N SER A 5 -11.45 13.20 -8.56
CA SER A 5 -11.63 13.87 -7.28
C SER A 5 -10.26 14.12 -6.64
N SER A 6 -9.82 15.38 -6.62
CA SER A 6 -8.52 15.84 -6.09
C SER A 6 -8.49 15.95 -4.55
N THR A 7 -9.49 15.41 -3.85
CA THR A 7 -9.50 15.46 -2.39
C THR A 7 -8.37 14.59 -1.85
N PRO A 8 -7.40 15.17 -1.11
CA PRO A 8 -6.33 14.37 -0.52
C PRO A 8 -6.93 13.36 0.47
N PRO A 9 -6.38 12.13 0.53
CA PRO A 9 -6.87 11.13 1.45
C PRO A 9 -6.70 11.61 2.90
N PRO A 10 -7.60 11.19 3.81
CA PRO A 10 -7.48 11.53 5.22
C PRO A 10 -6.19 10.94 5.80
N LYS A 11 -5.49 11.74 6.61
CA LYS A 11 -4.31 11.31 7.37
C LYS A 11 -4.69 10.52 8.63
N GLY A 12 -3.70 9.89 9.25
CA GLY A 12 -3.79 9.31 10.58
C GLY A 12 -4.42 7.92 10.59
N TRP A 13 -4.35 7.20 9.46
CA TRP A 13 -4.83 5.83 9.40
C TRP A 13 -4.04 4.94 10.37
N HIS A 14 -2.73 5.20 10.50
CA HIS A 14 -1.85 4.40 11.34
C HIS A 14 -2.22 4.55 12.82
N THR A 15 -2.44 5.78 13.30
CA THR A 15 -2.92 6.05 14.66
C THR A 15 -4.25 5.34 14.96
N ARG A 16 -5.21 5.35 14.02
CA ARG A 16 -6.49 4.64 14.18
C ARG A 16 -6.31 3.13 14.16
N ALA A 17 -5.46 2.60 13.29
CA ALA A 17 -5.22 1.17 13.17
C ALA A 17 -4.48 0.60 14.39
N LEU A 18 -3.62 1.38 15.04
CA LEU A 18 -2.94 1.02 16.28
C LEU A 18 -3.90 0.74 17.44
N THR A 19 -5.12 1.31 17.44
CA THR A 19 -6.13 0.99 18.45
C THR A 19 -6.85 -0.33 18.19
N ASN A 20 -6.57 -0.99 17.07
CA ASN A 20 -7.19 -2.24 16.65
C ASN A 20 -6.15 -3.25 16.09
N PRO A 21 -5.17 -3.68 16.90
CA PRO A 21 -4.17 -4.65 16.47
C PRO A 21 -4.81 -6.02 16.17
N HIS A 22 -4.18 -6.79 15.28
CA HIS A 22 -4.56 -8.17 15.06
C HIS A 22 -4.34 -8.98 16.35
N PRO A 23 -5.30 -9.83 16.77
CA PRO A 23 -5.22 -10.55 18.05
C PRO A 23 -4.02 -11.49 18.15
N ASP A 24 -3.56 -12.01 17.00
CA ASP A 24 -2.38 -12.86 16.91
C ASP A 24 -1.57 -12.52 15.65
N PRO A 25 -0.61 -11.58 15.73
CA PRO A 25 0.15 -11.14 14.57
C PRO A 25 1.07 -12.25 14.01
N HIS A 26 1.54 -13.17 14.84
CA HIS A 26 2.45 -14.24 14.43
C HIS A 26 1.72 -15.34 13.64
N ASN A 27 0.42 -15.54 13.89
CA ASN A 27 -0.41 -16.46 13.10
C ASN A 27 -0.94 -15.85 11.80
N PHE A 28 -0.82 -14.53 11.61
CA PHE A 28 -1.08 -13.94 10.30
C PHE A 28 -0.10 -14.51 9.26
N THR A 29 -0.65 -15.01 8.15
CA THR A 29 0.11 -15.62 7.06
C THR A 29 -0.11 -14.81 5.78
N PRO A 30 0.84 -13.91 5.44
CA PRO A 30 0.83 -13.19 4.17
C PRO A 30 0.72 -14.16 2.99
N SER A 31 -0.15 -13.86 2.03
CA SER A 31 -0.28 -14.65 0.82
C SER A 31 -0.41 -13.75 -0.40
N PHE A 32 0.13 -14.20 -1.52
CA PHE A 32 0.15 -13.42 -2.76
C PHE A 32 -1.26 -13.11 -3.28
N PRO A 33 -2.23 -14.06 -3.27
CA PRO A 33 -3.61 -13.77 -3.69
C PRO A 33 -4.30 -12.66 -2.86
N ASN A 34 -3.87 -12.47 -1.61
CA ASN A 34 -4.41 -11.46 -0.72
C ASN A 34 -3.60 -10.16 -0.73
N LEU A 35 -2.40 -10.15 -1.29
CA LEU A 35 -1.58 -8.94 -1.40
C LEU A 35 -2.29 -7.93 -2.31
N ARG A 36 -2.38 -6.68 -1.84
CA ARG A 36 -2.94 -5.56 -2.61
C ARG A 36 -1.91 -4.50 -2.90
N PHE A 37 -1.01 -4.26 -1.95
CA PHE A 37 0.04 -3.26 -2.08
C PHE A 37 1.18 -3.57 -1.11
N ALA A 38 2.41 -3.23 -1.49
CA ALA A 38 3.53 -3.16 -0.56
C ALA A 38 4.43 -1.97 -0.89
N MET A 39 5.09 -1.45 0.13
CA MET A 39 6.08 -0.40 0.01
C MET A 39 7.33 -0.78 0.80
N LEU A 40 8.46 -0.78 0.09
CA LEU A 40 9.80 -0.90 0.67
C LEU A 40 10.50 0.45 0.58
N ARG A 41 11.53 0.62 1.40
CA ARG A 41 12.35 1.82 1.42
C ARG A 41 13.82 1.43 1.30
N ASP A 42 14.43 1.81 0.19
CA ASP A 42 15.87 1.79 -0.02
C ASP A 42 16.47 3.11 0.50
N ALA A 43 17.44 2.99 1.40
CA ALA A 43 18.20 4.10 1.94
C ALA A 43 19.66 3.69 2.08
N GLN A 44 20.59 4.65 2.22
CA GLN A 44 22.04 4.40 2.34
C GLN A 44 22.45 3.40 3.45
N VAL A 45 21.56 3.12 4.41
CA VAL A 45 21.80 2.19 5.52
C VAL A 45 21.11 0.83 5.35
N GLY A 46 20.64 0.53 4.13
CA GLY A 46 20.01 -0.73 3.72
C GLY A 46 18.49 -0.68 3.56
N ASP A 47 17.95 -1.70 2.91
CA ASP A 47 16.53 -1.83 2.58
C ASP A 47 15.67 -2.11 3.82
N SER A 48 14.67 -1.26 4.05
CA SER A 48 13.74 -1.40 5.16
C SER A 48 12.30 -1.58 4.66
N PHE A 49 11.56 -2.42 5.35
CA PHE A 49 10.12 -2.57 5.13
C PHE A 49 9.39 -1.30 5.60
N THR A 50 8.34 -0.89 4.88
CA THR A 50 7.53 0.27 5.26
C THR A 50 6.06 -0.09 5.48
N LEU A 51 5.40 -0.70 4.50
CA LEU A 51 3.98 -1.04 4.59
C LEU A 51 3.65 -2.22 3.69
N ALA A 52 2.73 -3.08 4.09
CA ALA A 52 2.04 -3.98 3.19
C ALA A 52 0.55 -4.07 3.53
N LEU A 53 -0.29 -4.22 2.50
CA LEU A 53 -1.73 -4.26 2.59
C LEU A 53 -2.26 -5.60 2.05
N PHE A 54 -3.08 -6.26 2.85
CA PHE A 54 -3.67 -7.55 2.53
C PHE A 54 -5.19 -7.50 2.66
N SER A 55 -5.90 -8.03 1.68
CA SER A 55 -7.34 -8.26 1.79
C SER A 55 -7.61 -9.41 2.74
N GLN A 56 -8.67 -9.30 3.55
CA GLN A 56 -9.24 -10.42 4.28
C GLN A 56 -10.59 -10.76 3.66
N SER A 57 -10.79 -12.04 3.34
CA SER A 57 -12.14 -12.54 3.13
C SER A 57 -12.84 -12.53 4.49
N SER A 58 -13.90 -11.75 4.63
CA SER A 58 -14.81 -11.88 5.77
C SER A 58 -15.50 -13.24 5.67
N THR A 59 -14.84 -14.30 6.13
CA THR A 59 -15.50 -15.57 6.35
C THR A 59 -16.39 -15.35 7.56
N SER A 60 -17.63 -14.92 7.32
CA SER A 60 -18.67 -14.85 8.33
C SER A 60 -18.98 -16.27 8.80
N SER A 61 -18.18 -16.80 9.72
CA SER A 61 -18.54 -17.90 10.58
C SER A 61 -19.58 -17.40 11.57
N SER A 62 -20.82 -17.27 11.08
CA SER A 62 -22.02 -17.12 11.90
C SER A 62 -23.03 -18.12 11.38
N GLU A 63 -23.06 -19.26 12.06
CA GLU A 63 -24.16 -20.20 12.05
C GLU A 63 -25.41 -19.45 12.56
N ALA A 64 -26.32 -19.12 11.66
CA ALA A 64 -27.69 -18.73 11.99
C ALA A 64 -28.60 -18.98 10.79
N THR A 65 -29.21 -20.17 10.80
CA THR A 65 -30.53 -20.44 10.25
C THR A 65 -31.46 -19.23 10.45
N PHE A 66 -32.03 -18.67 9.39
CA PHE A 66 -33.47 -18.42 9.21
C PHE A 66 -33.73 -17.70 7.87
N ALA A 67 -34.77 -18.15 7.20
CA ALA A 67 -35.22 -17.74 5.88
C ALA A 67 -35.76 -16.30 5.84
N SER A 68 -35.65 -15.63 4.69
CA SER A 68 -36.79 -15.24 3.82
C SER A 68 -36.40 -14.10 2.86
N ALA A 69 -37.10 -14.07 1.72
CA ALA A 69 -36.79 -13.40 0.46
C ALA A 69 -36.76 -11.85 0.49
N SER A 70 -35.98 -11.23 -0.41
CA SER A 70 -36.47 -10.30 -1.46
C SER A 70 -35.34 -9.64 -2.28
N SER A 71 -35.50 -9.72 -3.61
CA SER A 71 -34.99 -8.87 -4.72
C SER A 71 -33.48 -8.72 -5.01
N PRO A 72 -33.07 -8.85 -6.29
CA PRO A 72 -31.69 -8.61 -6.72
C PRO A 72 -31.49 -7.13 -7.08
N SER A 73 -30.85 -6.38 -6.20
CA SER A 73 -30.32 -5.04 -6.49
C SER A 73 -28.84 -5.17 -6.81
N GLU A 74 -28.43 -4.60 -7.94
CA GLU A 74 -27.06 -4.52 -8.48
C GLU A 74 -25.95 -4.63 -7.42
N ALA A 75 -25.13 -5.67 -7.59
CA ALA A 75 -23.96 -5.92 -6.78
C ALA A 75 -22.97 -4.76 -6.88
N VAL A 76 -23.01 -3.86 -5.89
CA VAL A 76 -21.88 -3.00 -5.55
C VAL A 76 -20.75 -3.92 -5.08
N LYS A 77 -19.85 -4.29 -5.99
CA LYS A 77 -18.55 -4.91 -5.66
C LYS A 77 -17.89 -4.07 -4.56
N GLY A 78 -17.62 -4.67 -3.40
CA GLY A 78 -16.83 -4.06 -2.32
C GLY A 78 -17.54 -3.79 -0.99
N LYS A 79 -18.85 -4.09 -0.84
CA LYS A 79 -19.60 -3.78 0.40
C LYS A 79 -19.35 -4.73 1.59
N GLY A 80 -18.18 -5.39 1.69
CA GLY A 80 -17.86 -6.29 2.80
C GLY A 80 -16.38 -6.62 3.01
N GLU A 81 -15.48 -6.12 2.16
CA GLU A 81 -14.06 -6.45 2.29
C GLU A 81 -13.41 -5.64 3.42
N SER A 82 -12.79 -6.34 4.35
CA SER A 82 -11.86 -5.77 5.34
C SER A 82 -10.43 -6.00 4.88
N GLY A 83 -9.51 -5.23 5.44
CA GLY A 83 -8.10 -5.37 5.13
C GLY A 83 -7.21 -5.18 6.34
N VAL A 84 -6.01 -5.71 6.20
CA VAL A 84 -4.95 -5.66 7.19
C VAL A 84 -3.78 -4.90 6.62
N ALA A 85 -3.20 -4.03 7.45
CA ALA A 85 -1.91 -3.42 7.21
C ALA A 85 -0.83 -4.12 8.05
N ILE A 86 0.35 -4.27 7.48
CA ILE A 86 1.58 -4.58 8.23
C ILE A 86 2.47 -3.36 8.12
N ASP A 87 2.84 -2.76 9.26
CA ASP A 87 3.63 -1.54 9.31
C ASP A 87 5.15 -1.79 9.43
N ALA A 88 5.95 -0.72 9.46
CA ALA A 88 7.41 -0.83 9.48
C ALA A 88 7.97 -1.46 10.77
N MET A 89 7.19 -1.54 11.85
CA MET A 89 7.53 -2.25 13.08
C MET A 89 7.13 -3.73 13.03
N GLY A 90 6.46 -4.17 11.96
CA GLY A 90 5.95 -5.52 11.80
C GLY A 90 4.61 -5.76 12.52
N GLN A 91 3.94 -4.68 12.96
CA GLN A 91 2.65 -4.80 13.61
C GLN A 91 1.58 -5.13 12.55
N VAL A 92 0.77 -6.14 12.84
CA VAL A 92 -0.38 -6.52 12.00
C VAL A 92 -1.60 -5.77 12.53
N LEU A 93 -2.16 -4.88 11.73
CA LEU A 93 -3.18 -3.91 12.14
C LEU A 93 -4.44 -4.07 11.28
N ASN A 94 -5.60 -4.18 11.93
CA ASN A 94 -6.87 -4.23 11.22
C ASN A 94 -7.28 -2.82 10.80
N LEU A 95 -7.48 -2.59 9.51
CA LEU A 95 -7.87 -1.28 9.01
C LEU A 95 -9.37 -1.05 9.19
N SER A 96 -9.74 0.20 9.48
CA SER A 96 -11.13 0.62 9.39
C SER A 96 -11.62 0.47 7.94
N ARG A 97 -12.93 0.34 7.75
CA ARG A 97 -13.53 0.25 6.43
C ARG A 97 -13.18 1.45 5.54
N GLU A 98 -13.17 2.65 6.14
CA GLU A 98 -12.89 3.91 5.45
C GLU A 98 -11.42 3.99 5.02
N ASP A 99 -10.50 3.58 5.89
CA ASP A 99 -9.07 3.54 5.58
C ASP A 99 -8.78 2.51 4.48
N TRP A 100 -9.38 1.32 4.58
CA TRP A 100 -9.26 0.28 3.56
C TRP A 100 -9.77 0.77 2.19
N ALA A 101 -10.97 1.35 2.15
CA ALA A 101 -11.54 1.89 0.92
C ALA A 101 -10.66 2.99 0.31
N THR A 102 -10.09 3.86 1.14
CA THR A 102 -9.16 4.91 0.72
C THR A 102 -7.91 4.32 0.06
N PHE A 103 -7.28 3.32 0.69
CA PHE A 103 -6.13 2.65 0.11
C PHE A 103 -6.48 1.93 -1.20
N MET A 104 -7.57 1.17 -1.22
CA MET A 104 -7.95 0.41 -2.41
C MET A 104 -8.28 1.31 -3.60
N GLY A 105 -8.92 2.48 -3.36
CA GLY A 105 -9.15 3.46 -4.43
C GLY A 105 -7.86 4.05 -5.01
N LEU A 106 -6.81 4.22 -4.20
CA LEU A 106 -5.49 4.64 -4.68
C LEU A 106 -4.74 3.51 -5.39
N VAL A 107 -4.82 2.28 -4.86
CA VAL A 107 -4.19 1.10 -5.48
C VAL A 107 -4.82 0.79 -6.83
N GLU A 108 -6.15 0.91 -6.96
CA GLU A 108 -6.85 0.77 -8.24
C GLU A 108 -6.41 1.84 -9.25
N GLN A 109 -6.27 3.09 -8.84
CA GLN A 109 -5.71 4.14 -9.69
C GLN A 109 -4.27 3.82 -10.12
N LEU A 110 -3.44 3.28 -9.22
CA LEU A 110 -2.06 2.90 -9.51
C LEU A 110 -1.99 1.79 -10.58
N THR A 111 -2.80 0.75 -10.42
CA THR A 111 -2.79 -0.41 -11.33
C THR A 111 -3.40 -0.08 -12.69
N THR A 112 -4.37 0.82 -12.76
CA THR A 112 -5.03 1.24 -14.02
C THR A 112 -4.25 2.31 -14.79
N SER A 113 -3.45 3.13 -14.12
CA SER A 113 -2.71 4.26 -14.73
C SER A 113 -1.42 3.86 -15.47
N LYS A 114 -1.09 2.55 -15.55
CA LYS A 114 0.14 2.03 -16.17
C LYS A 114 1.43 2.65 -15.61
N LEU A 115 1.40 3.13 -14.36
CA LEU A 115 2.56 3.66 -13.65
C LEU A 115 3.46 2.53 -13.09
N LEU A 116 2.89 1.34 -12.95
CA LEU A 116 3.61 0.12 -12.63
C LEU A 116 4.34 -0.38 -13.88
N GLN A 117 5.57 -0.82 -13.67
CA GLN A 117 6.44 -1.31 -14.73
C GLN A 117 6.71 -2.81 -14.56
N PRO A 118 7.06 -3.52 -15.65
CA PRO A 118 7.65 -4.84 -15.55
C PRO A 118 9.04 -4.74 -14.91
N LYS A 119 9.52 -5.85 -14.34
CA LYS A 119 10.81 -5.94 -13.64
C LYS A 119 12.02 -5.46 -14.47
N SER A 120 11.97 -5.59 -15.79
CA SER A 120 13.06 -5.22 -16.71
C SER A 120 13.17 -3.72 -16.99
N SER A 121 12.17 -2.91 -16.58
CA SER A 121 12.16 -1.47 -16.77
C SER A 121 12.44 -0.76 -15.46
N ILE A 122 13.40 0.16 -15.46
CA ILE A 122 13.74 0.99 -14.30
C ILE A 122 13.47 2.44 -14.68
N SER A 123 12.27 2.93 -14.38
CA SER A 123 12.03 4.38 -14.31
C SER A 123 11.80 4.78 -12.86
N THR A 124 12.49 5.83 -12.42
CA THR A 124 12.35 6.39 -11.08
C THR A 124 11.72 7.77 -11.16
N TRP A 125 10.66 7.99 -10.40
CA TRP A 125 10.03 9.29 -10.22
C TRP A 125 10.84 10.09 -9.20
N MET A 126 11.79 10.89 -9.67
CA MET A 126 12.69 11.64 -8.79
C MET A 126 12.14 13.04 -8.50
N VAL A 127 11.61 13.24 -7.30
CA VAL A 127 11.12 14.54 -6.84
C VAL A 127 12.30 15.52 -6.69
N ALA A 128 12.11 16.75 -7.16
CA ALA A 128 13.10 17.81 -7.10
C ALA A 128 13.46 18.14 -5.65
N HIS A 129 14.75 18.15 -5.34
CA HIS A 129 15.25 18.48 -4.02
C HIS A 129 16.65 19.10 -4.09
N SER A 130 16.99 19.95 -3.13
CA SER A 130 18.30 20.59 -3.00
C SER A 130 19.40 19.74 -2.33
N VAL A 131 19.11 18.49 -1.93
CA VAL A 131 20.06 17.65 -1.18
C VAL A 131 20.21 16.30 -1.86
N SER A 132 21.45 15.82 -1.93
CA SER A 132 21.76 14.45 -2.36
C SER A 132 21.43 13.44 -1.24
N CYS A 133 21.30 12.15 -1.59
CA CYS A 133 21.17 11.02 -0.64
C CYS A 133 19.81 10.87 0.08
N ARG A 134 18.71 11.22 -0.59
CA ARG A 134 17.36 10.93 -0.07
C ARG A 134 16.96 9.47 -0.34
N PRO A 135 16.12 8.86 0.51
CA PRO A 135 15.62 7.51 0.29
C PRO A 135 14.77 7.37 -0.97
N ILE A 136 14.68 6.13 -1.45
CA ILE A 136 13.84 5.68 -2.55
C ILE A 136 12.75 4.80 -1.95
N GLU A 137 11.50 5.16 -2.22
CA GLU A 137 10.35 4.34 -1.87
C GLU A 137 10.00 3.48 -3.08
N GLU A 138 10.01 2.16 -2.89
CA GLU A 138 9.65 1.17 -3.91
C GLU A 138 8.24 0.68 -3.66
N LEU A 139 7.36 0.85 -4.63
CA LEU A 139 5.94 0.51 -4.52
C LEU A 139 5.67 -0.71 -5.39
N PHE A 140 4.98 -1.69 -4.80
CA PHE A 140 4.61 -2.94 -5.43
C PHE A 140 3.09 -3.12 -5.36
N ALA A 141 2.49 -3.59 -6.46
CA ALA A 141 1.10 -3.98 -6.49
C ALA A 141 0.88 -5.09 -7.54
N PRO A 142 -0.19 -5.90 -7.43
CA PRO A 142 -0.53 -6.88 -8.45
C PRO A 142 -0.65 -6.24 -9.83
N ALA A 143 0.03 -6.80 -10.82
CA ALA A 143 -0.05 -6.35 -12.20
C ALA A 143 -1.24 -7.00 -12.94
N ALA A 144 -1.77 -6.31 -13.94
CA ALA A 144 -2.89 -6.81 -14.76
C ALA A 144 -2.54 -8.11 -15.52
N GLU A 145 -1.26 -8.30 -15.86
CA GLU A 145 -0.76 -9.46 -16.61
C GLU A 145 -0.40 -10.65 -15.70
N GLY A 146 -0.66 -10.53 -14.39
CA GLY A 146 -0.20 -11.46 -13.36
C GLY A 146 1.16 -11.06 -12.77
N GLY A 147 1.46 -11.57 -11.57
CA GLY A 147 2.68 -11.21 -10.83
C GLY A 147 2.66 -9.81 -10.20
N LEU A 148 3.84 -9.32 -9.82
CA LEU A 148 4.02 -7.98 -9.23
C LEU A 148 4.49 -6.96 -10.26
N GLY A 149 3.74 -5.88 -10.39
CA GLY A 149 4.20 -4.64 -11.00
C GLY A 149 4.85 -3.77 -9.93
N TRP A 150 5.79 -2.92 -10.36
CA TRP A 150 6.53 -2.08 -9.41
C TRP A 150 6.85 -0.70 -9.98
N THR A 151 7.12 0.27 -9.11
CA THR A 151 7.56 1.62 -9.47
C THR A 151 8.33 2.27 -8.33
N ARG A 152 9.16 3.29 -8.61
CA ARG A 152 10.05 3.92 -7.62
C ARG A 152 9.79 5.41 -7.49
N VAL A 153 9.67 5.91 -6.27
CA VAL A 153 9.64 7.35 -5.97
C VAL A 153 10.88 7.71 -5.16
N ALA A 154 11.76 8.52 -5.74
CA ALA A 154 12.97 8.99 -5.07
C ALA A 154 12.78 10.39 -4.51
N ALA A 155 13.42 10.66 -3.37
CA ALA A 155 13.45 11.98 -2.74
C ALA A 155 12.07 12.56 -2.40
N PHE A 156 11.11 11.70 -2.03
CA PHE A 156 9.75 12.12 -1.72
C PHE A 156 9.72 13.29 -0.72
N SER A 157 8.85 14.27 -1.02
CA SER A 157 8.58 15.43 -0.19
C SER A 157 7.07 15.59 -0.02
N ALA A 158 6.63 15.91 1.20
CA ALA A 158 5.22 16.16 1.48
C ALA A 158 4.74 17.53 0.97
N SER A 159 5.65 18.40 0.53
CA SER A 159 5.35 19.77 0.08
C SER A 159 5.78 20.07 -1.36
N GLU A 160 6.52 19.15 -2.00
CA GLU A 160 7.01 19.31 -3.37
C GLU A 160 6.61 18.09 -4.19
N LYS A 161 6.12 18.34 -5.40
CA LYS A 161 5.72 17.30 -6.37
C LYS A 161 6.48 17.44 -7.68
N ARG A 162 7.12 18.58 -7.97
CA ARG A 162 7.89 18.78 -9.19
C ARG A 162 9.00 17.73 -9.28
N LEU A 163 9.17 17.15 -10.46
CA LEU A 163 10.26 16.21 -10.71
C LEU A 163 11.54 16.98 -11.03
N SER A 164 12.68 16.40 -10.64
CA SER A 164 14.01 16.92 -10.99
C SER A 164 14.26 16.86 -12.50
N GLU A 165 13.84 15.75 -13.11
CA GLU A 165 13.80 15.54 -14.55
C GLU A 165 12.42 15.00 -14.95
N PRO A 166 11.91 15.31 -16.15
CA PRO A 166 10.65 14.73 -16.62
C PRO A 166 10.72 13.20 -16.69
N ASN A 167 9.67 12.51 -16.23
CA ASN A 167 9.49 11.08 -16.47
C ASN A 167 8.44 10.88 -17.57
N GLY A 168 8.90 10.56 -18.78
CA GLY A 168 8.08 10.66 -19.99
C GLY A 168 7.61 12.10 -20.19
N ASN A 169 6.29 12.30 -20.25
CA ASN A 169 5.67 13.63 -20.41
C ASN A 169 5.35 14.30 -19.06
N ALA A 170 5.57 13.63 -17.94
CA ALA A 170 5.25 14.15 -16.63
C ALA A 170 6.41 14.97 -16.07
N THR A 171 6.12 16.20 -15.63
CA THR A 171 7.06 17.09 -14.92
C THR A 171 6.75 17.18 -13.42
N VAL A 172 5.67 16.54 -12.98
CA VAL A 172 5.16 16.52 -11.61
C VAL A 172 4.84 15.07 -11.26
N LEU A 173 5.11 14.68 -10.02
CA LEU A 173 4.78 13.38 -9.47
C LEU A 173 3.25 13.16 -9.53
N PRO A 174 2.78 12.08 -10.18
CA PRO A 174 1.37 11.73 -10.21
C PRO A 174 0.74 11.68 -8.81
N ASP A 175 -0.47 12.21 -8.67
CA ASP A 175 -1.16 12.33 -7.37
C ASP A 175 -1.31 10.99 -6.67
N VAL A 176 -1.59 9.92 -7.42
CA VAL A 176 -1.71 8.57 -6.86
C VAL A 176 -0.42 8.11 -6.18
N LEU A 177 0.75 8.36 -6.78
CA LEU A 177 2.05 8.02 -6.19
C LEU A 177 2.33 8.90 -4.98
N PHE A 178 2.05 10.20 -5.09
CA PHE A 178 2.22 11.12 -3.96
C PHE A 178 1.39 10.68 -2.75
N HIS A 179 0.12 10.34 -2.96
CA HIS A 179 -0.79 9.94 -1.90
C HIS A 179 -0.43 8.57 -1.30
N LEU A 180 -0.10 7.58 -2.11
CA LEU A 180 0.34 6.27 -1.62
C LEU A 180 1.64 6.36 -0.82
N VAL A 181 2.64 7.09 -1.30
CA VAL A 181 3.89 7.28 -0.54
C VAL A 181 3.62 8.01 0.76
N ARG A 182 2.81 9.08 0.73
CA ARG A 182 2.47 9.84 1.93
C ARG A 182 1.80 8.98 3.00
N LEU A 183 0.78 8.22 2.62
CA LEU A 183 0.07 7.32 3.55
C LEU A 183 0.98 6.17 3.99
N GLY A 184 1.75 5.59 3.08
CA GLY A 184 2.68 4.50 3.38
C GLY A 184 3.73 4.92 4.42
N LEU A 185 4.21 6.16 4.36
CA LEU A 185 5.17 6.69 5.34
C LEU A 185 4.57 6.87 6.74
N GLU A 186 3.24 6.99 6.90
CA GLU A 186 2.61 6.94 8.23
C GLU A 186 2.85 5.59 8.90
N GLY A 187 2.97 4.49 8.14
CA GLY A 187 3.34 3.17 8.66
C GLY A 187 4.76 3.09 9.24
N ARG A 188 5.54 4.17 9.16
CA ARG A 188 6.86 4.31 9.83
C ARG A 188 6.82 5.17 11.07
N GLU A 189 5.66 5.73 11.44
CA GLU A 189 5.54 6.48 12.68
C GLU A 189 5.84 5.57 13.87
N GLY A 190 6.73 6.01 14.76
CA GLY A 190 7.22 5.16 15.87
C GLY A 190 8.24 4.09 15.47
N TYR A 191 8.74 4.08 14.23
CA TYR A 191 9.77 3.12 13.80
C TYR A 191 11.06 3.24 14.61
N ILE A 192 11.49 2.13 15.22
CA ILE A 192 12.78 2.00 15.91
C ILE A 192 13.58 0.88 15.26
N LYS A 193 14.78 1.22 14.79
CA LYS A 193 15.68 0.25 14.16
C LYS A 193 16.01 -0.88 15.14
N GLN A 194 16.00 -2.14 14.67
CA GLN A 194 16.31 -3.35 15.45
C GLN A 194 15.28 -3.74 16.53
N GLN A 195 14.16 -3.04 16.63
CA GLN A 195 13.04 -3.42 17.53
C GLN A 195 11.82 -3.92 16.77
N GLN A 196 11.94 -4.13 15.46
CA GLN A 196 10.82 -4.61 14.66
C GLN A 196 10.57 -6.10 14.85
N ASP A 197 9.34 -6.54 14.64
CA ASP A 197 9.02 -7.95 14.46
C ASP A 197 9.61 -8.45 13.13
N GLN A 198 10.82 -8.99 13.22
CA GLN A 198 11.53 -9.55 12.07
C GLN A 198 10.84 -10.78 11.49
N VAL A 199 10.06 -11.52 12.29
CA VAL A 199 9.37 -12.72 11.80
C VAL A 199 8.26 -12.32 10.83
N VAL A 200 7.42 -11.36 11.22
CA VAL A 200 6.33 -10.86 10.35
C VAL A 200 6.91 -10.17 9.12
N ILE A 201 7.91 -9.30 9.29
CA ILE A 201 8.53 -8.59 8.16
C ILE A 201 9.18 -9.56 7.17
N SER A 202 9.88 -10.60 7.66
CA SER A 202 10.54 -11.58 6.79
C SER A 202 9.52 -12.36 5.95
N LYS A 203 8.36 -12.74 6.52
CA LYS A 203 7.29 -13.39 5.75
C LYS A 203 6.84 -12.53 4.56
N VAL A 204 6.68 -11.22 4.76
CA VAL A 204 6.26 -10.30 3.70
C VAL A 204 7.38 -10.12 2.66
N LYS A 205 8.63 -9.92 3.10
CA LYS A 205 9.77 -9.78 2.18
C LYS A 205 9.95 -11.03 1.32
N SER A 206 9.94 -12.22 1.91
CA SER A 206 10.02 -13.49 1.17
C SER A 206 8.83 -13.67 0.21
N LEU A 207 7.64 -13.20 0.57
CA LEU A 207 6.49 -13.21 -0.33
C LEU A 207 6.72 -12.34 -1.57
N LEU A 208 7.25 -11.12 -1.37
CA LEU A 208 7.58 -10.21 -2.47
C LEU A 208 8.69 -10.78 -3.35
N GLU A 209 9.79 -11.27 -2.75
CA GLU A 209 10.91 -11.89 -3.48
C GLU A 209 10.49 -13.10 -4.32
N ALA A 210 9.53 -13.90 -3.84
CA ALA A 210 9.04 -15.07 -4.58
C ALA A 210 8.20 -14.71 -5.83
N HIS A 211 7.66 -13.48 -5.90
CA HIS A 211 6.76 -13.02 -6.96
C HIS A 211 7.29 -11.83 -7.75
N PHE A 212 8.50 -11.37 -7.41
CA PHE A 212 9.22 -10.30 -8.08
C PHE A 212 10.47 -10.86 -8.75
#